data_AF-A0A6V7KR22-F1
#
_entry.id   AF-A0A6V7KR22-F1
#
_cell.length_a   1.000
_cell.length_b   1.000
_cell.length_c   1.000
_cell.angle_alpha   90.00
_cell.angle_beta   90.00
_cell.angle_gamma   90.00
#
_symmetry.space_group_name_H-M   'P 1'
#
loop_
_entity.id
_entity.type
_entity.pdbx_description
1 polymer ?
#
loop_
_entity_poly.entity_id
_entity_poly.type
_entity_poly.pdbx_seq_one_letter_code
_entity_poly.pdbx_strand_id
1 'polypeptide(L)' 'QDCPNGRLTPAKFVDMYKMFFPSGNAEEFCDHVFRTFDMDKNGYIDFK' A
#
# COMPACT_ATOMS: atom_id res chain seq x y z
N GLN A 1 -0.29 6.50 -16.85
CA GLN A 1 0.28 5.13 -16.90
C GLN A 1 1.34 5.07 -15.81
N ASP A 2 0.93 4.92 -14.55
CA ASP A 2 1.78 5.25 -13.40
C ASP A 2 2.50 4.06 -12.75
N CYS A 3 2.27 2.83 -13.23
CA CYS A 3 2.97 1.64 -12.74
C CYS A 3 3.07 0.60 -13.88
N PRO A 4 4.17 0.54 -14.65
CA PRO A 4 4.34 -0.47 -15.71
C PRO A 4 4.34 -1.92 -15.19
N ASN A 5 4.50 -2.11 -13.88
CA ASN A 5 4.59 -3.42 -13.23
C ASN A 5 3.51 -3.66 -12.14
N GLY A 6 2.58 -2.72 -11.90
CA GLY A 6 1.56 -2.86 -10.85
C GLY A 6 2.06 -2.82 -9.39
N ARG A 7 3.35 -2.56 -9.15
CA ARG A 7 3.94 -2.60 -7.81
C ARG A 7 3.91 -1.27 -7.07
N LEU A 8 3.48 -1.28 -5.82
CA LEU A 8 3.48 -0.14 -4.91
C LEU A 8 4.26 -0.43 -3.64
N THR A 9 5.06 0.53 -3.18
CA THR A 9 5.77 0.43 -1.90
C THR A 9 4.88 0.85 -0.73
N PRO A 10 5.13 0.33 0.49
CA PRO A 10 4.31 0.66 1.67
C PRO A 10 4.30 2.16 1.95
N ALA A 11 5.47 2.80 1.82
CA ALA A 11 5.61 4.24 2.00
C ALA A 11 4.69 5.03 1.07
N LYS A 12 4.63 4.68 -0.22
CA LYS A 12 3.75 5.33 -1.20
C LYS A 12 2.27 5.05 -0.94
N PHE A 13 1.95 3.82 -0.54
CA PHE A 13 0.57 3.46 -0.20
C PHE A 13 0.04 4.27 0.98
N VAL A 14 0.83 4.36 2.06
CA VAL A 14 0.52 5.16 3.25
C VAL A 14 0.36 6.64 2.89
N ASP A 15 1.25 7.18 2.06
CA ASP A 15 1.22 8.59 1.66
C ASP A 15 -0.04 8.93 0.85
N MET A 16 -0.38 8.09 -0.14
CA MET A 16 -1.65 8.20 -0.87
C MET A 16 -2.85 8.08 0.08
N TYR A 17 -2.84 7.08 0.97
CA TYR A 17 -3.97 6.84 1.87
C TYR A 17 -4.20 8.00 2.83
N LYS A 18 -3.13 8.61 3.37
CA LYS A 18 -3.20 9.82 4.19
C LYS A 18 -3.74 11.03 3.43
N MET A 19 -3.46 11.11 2.12
CA MET A 19 -3.98 12.17 1.26
C MET A 19 -5.50 12.05 1.04
N PHE A 20 -6.04 10.83 0.97
CA PHE A 20 -7.49 10.58 0.83
C PHE A 20 -8.23 10.58 2.18
N PHE A 21 -7.58 10.12 3.25
CA PHE A 21 -8.15 10.00 4.59
C PHE A 21 -7.23 10.63 5.64
N PRO A 22 -7.22 11.96 5.77
CA PRO A 22 -6.34 12.68 6.71
C PRO A 22 -6.67 12.42 8.19
N SER A 23 -7.80 11.80 8.50
CA SER A 23 -8.25 11.52 9.89
C SER A 23 -8.42 10.03 10.21
N GLY A 24 -8.01 9.13 9.31
CA GLY A 24 -8.08 7.67 9.55
C GLY A 24 -6.74 7.11 10.06
N ASN A 25 -6.80 6.00 10.81
CA ASN A 25 -5.62 5.21 11.17
C ASN A 25 -5.06 4.52 9.91
N ALA A 26 -4.33 5.29 9.09
CA ALA A 26 -3.71 4.82 7.87
C ALA A 26 -2.73 3.68 8.14
N GLU A 27 -2.05 3.69 9.30
CA GLU A 27 -1.05 2.68 9.66
C GLU A 27 -1.66 1.28 9.82
N GLU A 28 -2.71 1.11 10.64
CA GLU A 28 -3.36 -0.20 10.80
C GLU A 28 -3.96 -0.73 9.50
N PHE A 29 -4.59 0.15 8.73
CA PHE A 29 -5.15 -0.22 7.44
C PHE A 29 -4.05 -0.63 6.46
N CYS A 30 -2.98 0.15 6.38
CA CYS A 30 -1.84 -0.18 5.54
C CYS A 30 -1.20 -1.50 5.95
N ASP A 31 -1.04 -1.78 7.25
CA ASP A 31 -0.47 -3.04 7.73
C ASP A 31 -1.35 -4.25 7.34
N HIS A 32 -2.67 -4.12 7.50
CA HIS A 32 -3.62 -5.16 7.13
C HIS A 32 -3.66 -5.42 5.61
N VAL A 33 -3.66 -4.35 4.81
CA VAL A 33 -3.57 -4.44 3.35
C VAL A 33 -2.23 -5.02 2.94
N PHE A 34 -1.12 -4.55 3.50
CA PHE A 34 0.21 -5.07 3.20
C PHE A 34 0.28 -6.56 3.44
N ARG A 35 -0.19 -7.04 4.59
CA ARG A 35 -0.18 -8.47 4.92
C ARG A 35 -1.05 -9.33 3.98
N THR A 36 -2.10 -8.75 3.43
CA THR A 36 -3.01 -9.45 2.51
C THR A 36 -2.44 -9.52 1.09
N PHE A 37 -1.75 -8.46 0.66
CA PHE A 37 -1.25 -8.33 -0.71
C PHE A 37 0.24 -8.72 -0.87
N ASP A 38 1.07 -8.59 0.16
CA ASP A 38 2.48 -9.04 0.23
C ASP A 38 2.56 -10.50 0.73
N MET A 39 1.98 -11.42 -0.05
CA MET A 39 1.98 -12.86 0.27
C MET A 39 3.39 -13.47 0.21
N ASP A 40 4.24 -12.93 -0.64
CA ASP A 40 5.62 -13.37 -0.87
C ASP A 40 6.65 -12.66 0.02
N LYS A 41 6.22 -11.73 0.88
CA LYS A 41 7.07 -10.95 1.80
C LYS A 41 8.23 -10.28 1.07
N ASN A 42 7.97 -9.82 -0.15
CA ASN A 42 8.96 -9.15 -0.98
C ASN A 42 9.10 -7.65 -0.60
N GLY A 43 8.18 -7.14 0.23
CA GLY A 43 8.16 -5.73 0.66
C GLY A 43 7.43 -4.78 -0.30
N TYR A 44 6.67 -5.31 -1.25
CA TYR A 44 5.91 -4.59 -2.28
C TYR A 44 4.49 -5.14 -2.38
N ILE A 45 3.52 -4.26 -2.59
CA ILE A 45 2.15 -4.64 -2.96
C ILE A 45 2.08 -4.72 -4.48
N ASP A 46 1.77 -5.90 -5.02
CA ASP A 46 1.42 -6.07 -6.44
C ASP A 46 -0.11 -5.87 -6.60
N PHE A 47 -0.50 -4.71 -7.15
CA PHE A 47 -1.87 -4.46 -7.62
C PHE A 47 -2.05 -5.12 -8.98
N LYS A 48 -2.44 -6.40 -8.97
CA LYS A 48 -2.82 -7.15 -10.17
C LYS A 48 -4.33 -7.21 -10.35
#